data_AF-A0A5N5GIK6-F1
#
_entry.id   AF-A0A5N5GIK6-F1
#
_cell.length_a   1.000
_cell.length_b   1.000
_cell.length_c   1.000
_cell.angle_alpha   90.00
_cell.angle_beta   90.00
_cell.angle_gamma   90.00
#
_symmetry.space_group_name_H-M   'P 1'
#
loop_
_entity.id
_entity.type
_entity.pdbx_description
1 polymer ?
#
loop_
_entity_poly.entity_id
_entity_poly.type
_entity_poly.pdbx_seq_one_letter_code
_entity_poly.pdbx_strand_id
1 'polypeptide(L)'
;MLLGCSSEPLHKSSVKELTDKHSRALELHSASEAPIVEAETTLQEAIETFSQRDLEANGFSTSVLLREISRLQEQLNQQRAREAALISEVKNLKAEAAEKPLLQNSLKELQTKLARCEEESRKLAEANRKLKEMSKYSTAVAKKDESVEQLQAAKRTIEDLTQQHSSQGQKLQSQISSLLDENRLLNELNQQRAQEAALISEVKNLKAEVAEKPLLQNSLKELQTKLARCDEERRKLAEANIKLKKIYICLPQIIVREVLLQREISELKEQLNEQRAREAALISEVQILKDEVAEKPLLQNSLKELQTKSARFEEERRKLAEANIKFKEDVSTCKYKQCDLEHKSVEQLQAAKRTIEDLTQQHSSQGQKLQSQAESIKAAAAKRKAEASPMPVLVHVGVAWCQDHRPHSWETIPDQVFVFLLSPWCLQSKTQMVMYYSSLYLVCILGCRCFRKYKNLCVC
;
A
#
# COMPACT_ATOMS: atom_id res chain seq x y z
N MET A 1 -169.08 -241.58 46.80
CA MET A 1 -169.29 -242.29 48.08
C MET A 1 -168.09 -241.98 48.96
N LEU A 2 -168.11 -241.85 50.28
CA LEU A 2 -169.11 -241.64 51.34
C LEU A 2 -168.36 -242.06 52.63
N LEU A 3 -168.44 -241.26 53.72
CA LEU A 3 -168.31 -241.68 55.14
C LEU A 3 -166.99 -242.29 55.69
N GLY A 4 -166.65 -241.94 56.94
CA GLY A 4 -166.33 -242.99 57.94
C GLY A 4 -165.06 -242.91 58.82
N CYS A 5 -165.15 -242.20 59.96
CA CYS A 5 -164.63 -242.60 61.30
C CYS A 5 -163.12 -242.74 61.68
N SER A 6 -162.88 -242.52 62.99
CA SER A 6 -161.80 -243.02 63.90
C SER A 6 -160.31 -242.66 63.71
N SER A 7 -159.88 -241.58 64.39
CA SER A 7 -158.79 -241.47 65.41
C SER A 7 -157.54 -242.38 65.41
N GLU A 8 -156.33 -241.78 65.57
CA GLU A 8 -155.45 -241.84 66.78
C GLU A 8 -154.14 -240.97 66.62
N PRO A 9 -153.27 -240.75 67.67
CA PRO A 9 -152.43 -239.53 67.77
C PRO A 9 -150.88 -239.70 67.69
N LEU A 10 -150.14 -238.66 67.24
CA LEU A 10 -148.64 -238.64 67.32
C LEU A 10 -147.87 -237.28 67.26
N HIS A 11 -148.52 -236.11 67.10
CA HIS A 11 -147.83 -234.89 66.59
C HIS A 11 -146.98 -234.02 67.55
N LYS A 12 -146.73 -234.39 68.81
CA LYS A 12 -146.19 -233.45 69.82
C LYS A 12 -144.69 -233.10 69.70
N SER A 13 -143.88 -233.87 68.98
CA SER A 13 -142.43 -233.61 68.80
C SER A 13 -142.12 -232.49 67.80
N SER A 14 -142.88 -232.44 66.69
CA SER A 14 -142.62 -231.57 65.54
C SER A 14 -142.65 -230.06 65.87
N VAL A 15 -143.50 -229.64 66.82
CA VAL A 15 -143.61 -228.23 67.20
C VAL A 15 -142.32 -227.70 67.80
N LYS A 16 -141.63 -228.49 68.64
CA LYS A 16 -140.37 -228.05 69.28
C LYS A 16 -139.25 -227.89 68.26
N GLU A 17 -139.17 -228.79 67.28
CA GLU A 17 -138.20 -228.71 66.19
C GLU A 17 -138.43 -227.48 65.30
N LEU A 18 -139.69 -227.08 65.09
CA LEU A 18 -140.03 -225.82 64.42
C LEU A 18 -139.63 -224.59 65.24
N THR A 19 -139.81 -224.59 66.57
CA THR A 19 -139.33 -223.52 67.44
C THR A 19 -137.81 -223.37 67.38
N ASP A 20 -137.05 -224.47 67.56
CA ASP A 20 -135.58 -224.45 67.47
C ASP A 20 -135.09 -223.96 66.09
N LYS A 21 -135.76 -224.36 65.00
CA LYS A 21 -135.46 -223.87 63.64
C LYS A 21 -135.77 -222.39 63.48
N HIS A 22 -136.85 -221.88 64.08
CA HIS A 22 -137.22 -220.47 63.98
C HIS A 22 -136.29 -219.57 64.81
N SER A 23 -135.92 -219.98 66.04
CA SER A 23 -134.89 -219.30 66.83
C SER A 23 -133.55 -219.27 66.08
N ARG A 24 -133.10 -220.40 65.53
CA ARG A 24 -131.84 -220.46 64.76
C ARG A 24 -131.90 -219.68 63.45
N ALA A 25 -133.09 -219.53 62.84
CA ALA A 25 -133.29 -218.67 61.68
C ALA A 25 -133.25 -217.17 62.05
N LEU A 26 -133.76 -216.78 63.22
CA LEU A 26 -133.65 -215.42 63.74
C LEU A 26 -132.19 -215.08 64.14
N GLU A 27 -131.49 -216.01 64.80
CA GLU A 27 -130.05 -215.89 65.08
C GLU A 27 -129.25 -215.73 63.77
N LEU A 28 -129.54 -216.54 62.74
CA LEU A 28 -128.94 -216.39 61.42
C LEU A 28 -129.30 -215.05 60.74
N HIS A 29 -130.54 -214.56 60.89
CA HIS A 29 -130.94 -213.27 60.35
C HIS A 29 -130.12 -212.16 61.00
N SER A 30 -130.14 -212.05 62.34
CA SER A 30 -129.37 -211.05 63.07
C SER A 30 -127.85 -211.16 62.85
N ALA A 31 -127.31 -212.38 62.70
CA ALA A 31 -125.90 -212.59 62.36
C ALA A 31 -125.54 -212.23 60.90
N SER A 32 -126.52 -212.22 60.00
CA SER A 32 -126.35 -211.73 58.61
C SER A 32 -126.65 -210.23 58.46
N GLU A 33 -127.48 -209.68 59.34
CA GLU A 33 -127.95 -208.30 59.35
C GLU A 33 -126.95 -207.36 60.06
N ALA A 34 -126.33 -207.82 61.15
CA ALA A 34 -125.25 -207.09 61.83
C ALA A 34 -124.09 -206.66 60.88
N PRO A 35 -123.47 -207.53 60.07
CA PRO A 35 -122.42 -207.11 59.14
C PRO A 35 -122.94 -206.28 57.96
N ILE A 36 -124.25 -206.32 57.64
CA ILE A 36 -124.85 -205.40 56.67
C ILE A 36 -124.94 -204.00 57.27
N VAL A 37 -125.45 -203.86 58.50
CA VAL A 37 -125.53 -202.57 59.22
C VAL A 37 -124.13 -202.00 59.50
N GLU A 38 -123.14 -202.84 59.82
CA GLU A 38 -121.74 -202.43 59.96
C GLU A 38 -121.14 -201.96 58.62
N ALA A 39 -121.46 -202.61 57.50
CA ALA A 39 -121.05 -202.17 56.17
C ALA A 39 -121.76 -200.88 55.72
N GLU A 40 -123.05 -200.71 56.01
CA GLU A 40 -123.82 -199.50 55.70
C GLU A 40 -123.32 -198.30 56.52
N THR A 41 -123.05 -198.47 57.82
CA THR A 41 -122.45 -197.42 58.65
C THR A 41 -121.04 -197.06 58.20
N THR A 42 -120.19 -198.05 57.89
CA THR A 42 -118.84 -197.82 57.31
C THR A 42 -118.91 -197.07 55.97
N LEU A 43 -119.90 -197.39 55.12
CA LEU A 43 -120.11 -196.71 53.83
C LEU A 43 -120.61 -195.27 54.03
N GLN A 44 -121.50 -195.04 54.99
CA GLN A 44 -122.00 -193.70 55.34
C GLN A 44 -120.85 -192.82 55.86
N GLU A 45 -120.02 -193.33 56.79
CA GLU A 45 -118.81 -192.64 57.26
C GLU A 45 -117.82 -192.36 56.10
N ALA A 46 -117.67 -193.29 55.15
CA ALA A 46 -116.84 -193.08 53.97
C ALA A 46 -117.38 -191.98 53.04
N ILE A 47 -118.71 -191.88 52.87
CA ILE A 47 -119.36 -190.83 52.07
C ILE A 47 -119.25 -189.46 52.76
N GLU A 48 -119.45 -189.39 54.08
CA GLU A 48 -119.34 -188.15 54.85
C GLU A 48 -117.89 -187.65 54.91
N THR A 49 -116.92 -188.53 55.18
CA THR A 49 -115.50 -188.16 55.17
C THR A 49 -114.98 -187.83 53.76
N PHE A 50 -115.50 -188.46 52.70
CA PHE A 50 -115.19 -188.04 51.33
C PHE A 50 -115.75 -186.65 51.04
N SER A 51 -117.01 -186.41 51.39
CA SER A 51 -117.71 -185.12 51.18
C SER A 51 -117.04 -183.98 51.96
N GLN A 52 -116.58 -184.22 53.19
CA GLN A 52 -115.79 -183.26 53.95
C GLN A 52 -114.43 -182.98 53.27
N ARG A 53 -113.71 -184.01 52.81
CA ARG A 53 -112.43 -183.83 52.09
C ARG A 53 -112.61 -183.06 50.79
N ASP A 54 -113.72 -183.27 50.07
CA ASP A 54 -113.99 -182.56 48.82
C ASP A 54 -114.34 -181.08 49.10
N LEU A 55 -115.10 -180.80 50.17
CA LEU A 55 -115.31 -179.42 50.66
C LEU A 55 -113.99 -178.75 51.09
N GLU A 56 -113.12 -179.46 51.80
CA GLU A 56 -111.79 -178.96 52.19
C GLU A 56 -110.91 -178.69 50.96
N ALA A 57 -110.86 -179.61 49.99
CA ALA A 57 -110.09 -179.46 48.74
C ALA A 57 -110.60 -178.28 47.89
N ASN A 58 -111.92 -178.13 47.75
CA ASN A 58 -112.53 -176.97 47.08
C ASN A 58 -112.27 -175.66 47.84
N GLY A 59 -112.26 -175.69 49.18
CA GLY A 59 -111.86 -174.57 50.03
C GLY A 59 -110.39 -174.17 49.84
N PHE A 60 -109.47 -175.15 49.82
CA PHE A 60 -108.05 -174.90 49.53
C PHE A 60 -107.85 -174.32 48.14
N SER A 61 -108.45 -174.92 47.10
CA SER A 61 -108.42 -174.43 45.71
C SER A 61 -108.88 -172.97 45.62
N THR A 62 -110.03 -172.66 46.21
CA THR A 62 -110.58 -171.30 46.28
C THR A 62 -109.63 -170.34 47.01
N SER A 63 -109.01 -170.78 48.12
CA SER A 63 -108.05 -169.97 48.88
C SER A 63 -106.74 -169.67 48.13
N VAL A 64 -106.34 -170.55 47.19
CA VAL A 64 -105.15 -170.38 46.35
C VAL A 64 -105.49 -169.41 45.21
N LEU A 65 -106.63 -169.60 44.54
CA LEU A 65 -107.11 -168.68 43.50
C LEU A 65 -107.29 -167.25 44.04
N LEU A 66 -107.90 -167.09 45.22
CA LEU A 66 -108.06 -165.77 45.86
C LEU A 66 -106.71 -165.10 46.19
N ARG A 67 -105.71 -165.87 46.64
CA ARG A 67 -104.35 -165.35 46.89
C ARG A 67 -103.67 -164.94 45.60
N GLU A 68 -103.78 -165.73 44.54
CA GLU A 68 -103.15 -165.43 43.25
C GLU A 68 -103.81 -164.21 42.56
N ILE A 69 -105.15 -164.10 42.61
CA ILE A 69 -105.88 -162.91 42.14
C ILE A 69 -105.41 -161.67 42.91
N SER A 70 -105.30 -161.77 44.24
CA SER A 70 -104.81 -160.67 45.09
C SER A 70 -103.38 -160.26 44.72
N ARG A 71 -102.48 -161.24 44.51
CA ARG A 71 -101.08 -161.02 44.11
C ARG A 71 -100.97 -160.32 42.75
N LEU A 72 -101.75 -160.77 41.77
CA LEU A 72 -101.79 -160.18 40.43
C LEU A 72 -102.39 -158.76 40.45
N GLN A 73 -103.42 -158.53 41.26
CA GLN A 73 -104.03 -157.21 41.41
C GLN A 73 -103.10 -156.22 42.15
N GLU A 74 -102.30 -156.67 43.11
CA GLU A 74 -101.23 -155.86 43.69
C GLU A 74 -100.16 -155.52 42.65
N GLN A 75 -99.68 -156.50 41.88
CA GLN A 75 -98.68 -156.28 40.83
C GLN A 75 -99.17 -155.30 39.75
N LEU A 76 -100.44 -155.39 39.34
CA LEU A 76 -101.07 -154.44 38.42
C LEU A 76 -101.15 -153.03 39.01
N ASN A 77 -101.45 -152.89 40.30
CA ASN A 77 -101.48 -151.58 40.97
C ASN A 77 -100.07 -150.99 41.12
N GLN A 78 -99.07 -151.81 41.44
CA GLN A 78 -97.66 -151.39 41.46
C GLN A 78 -97.17 -150.95 40.06
N GLN A 79 -97.56 -151.65 38.99
CA GLN A 79 -97.26 -151.25 37.61
C GLN A 79 -97.92 -149.90 37.27
N ARG A 80 -99.23 -149.75 37.52
CA ARG A 80 -99.96 -148.48 37.30
C ARG A 80 -99.36 -147.30 38.06
N ALA A 81 -98.87 -147.52 39.29
CA ALA A 81 -98.19 -146.49 40.06
C ALA A 81 -96.85 -146.06 39.42
N ARG A 82 -96.06 -147.01 38.90
CA ARG A 82 -94.82 -146.73 38.16
C ARG A 82 -95.08 -146.03 36.83
N GLU A 83 -96.10 -146.47 36.08
CA GLU A 83 -96.55 -145.83 34.85
C GLU A 83 -97.00 -144.39 35.10
N ALA A 84 -97.80 -144.13 36.15
CA ALA A 84 -98.23 -142.80 36.52
C ALA A 84 -97.04 -141.89 36.90
N ALA A 85 -96.04 -142.42 37.62
CA ALA A 85 -94.82 -141.69 37.95
C ALA A 85 -94.01 -141.33 36.68
N LEU A 86 -93.76 -142.31 35.79
CA LEU A 86 -93.06 -142.08 34.52
C LEU A 86 -93.81 -141.13 33.59
N ILE A 87 -95.15 -141.18 33.56
CA ILE A 87 -95.98 -140.21 32.82
C ILE A 87 -95.85 -138.80 33.40
N SER A 88 -95.68 -138.66 34.71
CA SER A 88 -95.42 -137.37 35.36
C SER A 88 -94.01 -136.84 35.01
N GLU A 89 -92.99 -137.69 35.12
CA GLU A 89 -91.60 -137.35 34.78
C GLU A 89 -91.46 -136.96 33.30
N VAL A 90 -92.06 -137.72 32.37
CA VAL A 90 -92.09 -137.40 30.94
C VAL A 90 -92.87 -136.12 30.63
N LYS A 91 -93.86 -135.74 31.45
CA LYS A 91 -94.53 -134.42 31.33
C LYS A 91 -93.62 -133.29 31.79
N ASN A 92 -92.93 -133.44 32.91
CA ASN A 92 -92.00 -132.43 33.44
C ASN A 92 -90.82 -132.22 32.47
N LEU A 93 -90.17 -133.30 32.03
CA LEU A 93 -89.06 -133.23 31.05
C LEU A 93 -89.49 -132.63 29.71
N LYS A 94 -90.76 -132.80 29.30
CA LYS A 94 -91.32 -132.12 28.11
C LYS A 94 -91.54 -130.63 28.34
N ALA A 95 -91.89 -130.20 29.56
CA ALA A 95 -91.99 -128.78 29.91
C ALA A 95 -90.60 -128.13 29.93
N GLU A 96 -89.62 -128.72 30.61
CA GLU A 96 -88.22 -128.25 30.64
C GLU A 96 -87.60 -128.18 29.22
N ALA A 97 -87.86 -129.19 28.39
CA ALA A 97 -87.44 -129.18 26.99
C ALA A 97 -88.10 -128.08 26.14
N ALA A 98 -89.30 -127.62 26.52
CA ALA A 98 -90.00 -126.50 25.88
C ALA A 98 -89.55 -125.13 26.42
N GLU A 99 -89.04 -125.04 27.65
CA GLU A 99 -88.41 -123.82 28.17
C GLU A 99 -87.03 -123.56 27.56
N LYS A 100 -86.25 -124.61 27.27
CA LYS A 100 -84.92 -124.50 26.65
C LYS A 100 -84.85 -123.60 25.39
N PRO A 101 -85.73 -123.71 24.38
CA PRO A 101 -85.74 -122.78 23.25
C PRO A 101 -86.19 -121.36 23.60
N LEU A 102 -87.04 -121.17 24.63
CA LEU A 102 -87.40 -119.83 25.13
C LEU A 102 -86.17 -119.14 25.73
N LEU A 103 -85.46 -119.81 26.64
CA LEU A 103 -84.21 -119.33 27.22
C LEU A 103 -83.14 -119.04 26.14
N GLN A 104 -83.02 -119.92 25.13
CA GLN A 104 -82.08 -119.71 24.03
C GLN A 104 -82.45 -118.51 23.14
N ASN A 105 -83.75 -118.20 22.99
CA ASN A 105 -84.21 -117.00 22.28
C ASN A 105 -83.98 -115.74 23.11
N SER A 106 -84.30 -115.73 24.40
CA SER A 106 -84.00 -114.61 25.30
C SER A 106 -82.50 -114.32 25.39
N LEU A 107 -81.65 -115.34 25.35
CA LEU A 107 -80.19 -115.17 25.34
C LEU A 107 -79.69 -114.50 24.04
N LYS A 108 -80.24 -114.87 22.87
CA LYS A 108 -79.97 -114.17 21.60
C LYS A 108 -80.48 -112.72 21.60
N GLU A 109 -81.63 -112.48 22.22
CA GLU A 109 -82.19 -111.13 22.37
C GLU A 109 -81.31 -110.26 23.28
N LEU A 110 -80.81 -110.81 24.40
CA LEU A 110 -79.87 -110.13 25.28
C LEU A 110 -78.52 -109.87 24.61
N GLN A 111 -77.99 -110.82 23.81
CA GLN A 111 -76.77 -110.62 23.02
C GLN A 111 -76.94 -109.49 21.98
N THR A 112 -78.07 -109.44 21.27
CA THR A 112 -78.34 -108.38 20.28
C THR A 112 -78.64 -107.03 20.93
N LYS A 113 -79.24 -107.00 22.13
CA LYS A 113 -79.34 -105.78 22.97
C LYS A 113 -77.97 -105.30 23.44
N LEU A 114 -77.11 -106.20 23.95
CA LEU A 114 -75.76 -105.86 24.40
C LEU A 114 -74.92 -105.27 23.26
N ALA A 115 -74.88 -105.94 22.10
CA ALA A 115 -74.15 -105.46 20.93
C ALA A 115 -74.65 -104.09 20.44
N ARG A 116 -75.95 -103.79 20.60
CA ARG A 116 -76.52 -102.46 20.33
C ARG A 116 -76.03 -101.42 21.34
N CYS A 117 -76.07 -101.73 22.64
CA CYS A 117 -75.61 -100.82 23.70
C CYS A 117 -74.09 -100.53 23.61
N GLU A 118 -73.26 -101.50 23.25
CA GLU A 118 -71.83 -101.28 22.95
C GLU A 118 -71.64 -100.30 21.79
N GLU A 119 -72.40 -100.48 20.71
CA GLU A 119 -72.30 -99.67 19.50
C GLU A 119 -72.86 -98.25 19.69
N GLU A 120 -73.92 -98.09 20.47
CA GLU A 120 -74.41 -96.78 20.93
C GLU A 120 -73.37 -96.10 21.85
N SER A 121 -72.68 -96.86 22.70
CA SER A 121 -71.59 -96.36 23.55
C SER A 121 -70.38 -95.90 22.73
N ARG A 122 -70.00 -96.62 21.66
CA ARG A 122 -68.95 -96.18 20.71
C ARG A 122 -69.34 -94.85 20.04
N LYS A 123 -70.58 -94.75 19.55
CA LYS A 123 -71.11 -93.53 18.92
C LYS A 123 -71.12 -92.34 19.87
N LEU A 124 -71.50 -92.54 21.14
CA LEU A 124 -71.41 -91.52 22.19
C LEU A 124 -69.97 -91.11 22.48
N ALA A 125 -69.03 -92.05 22.56
CA ALA A 125 -67.61 -91.75 22.75
C ALA A 125 -67.01 -90.95 21.58
N GLU A 126 -67.36 -91.29 20.34
CA GLU A 126 -66.93 -90.56 19.14
C GLU A 126 -67.57 -89.16 19.06
N ALA A 127 -68.86 -89.03 19.39
CA ALA A 127 -69.55 -87.74 19.47
C ALA A 127 -68.92 -86.83 20.55
N ASN A 128 -68.63 -87.37 21.73
CA ASN A 128 -67.93 -86.65 22.80
C ASN A 128 -66.51 -86.22 22.39
N ARG A 129 -65.79 -87.06 21.62
CA ARG A 129 -64.50 -86.67 21.04
C ARG A 129 -64.66 -85.49 20.07
N LYS A 130 -65.62 -85.56 19.14
CA LYS A 130 -65.89 -84.48 18.17
C LYS A 130 -66.32 -83.18 18.87
N LEU A 131 -67.13 -83.25 19.92
CA LEU A 131 -67.48 -82.10 20.78
C LEU A 131 -66.24 -81.48 21.44
N LYS A 132 -65.32 -82.31 21.96
CA LYS A 132 -64.06 -81.85 22.58
C LYS A 132 -63.04 -81.31 21.57
N GLU A 133 -63.15 -81.68 20.30
CA GLU A 133 -62.38 -81.07 19.21
C GLU A 133 -63.03 -79.73 18.77
N MET A 134 -64.37 -79.68 18.64
CA MET A 134 -65.13 -78.45 18.38
C MET A 134 -64.92 -77.37 19.47
N SER A 135 -64.86 -77.74 20.75
CA SER A 135 -64.59 -76.77 21.82
C SER A 135 -63.18 -76.17 21.71
N LYS A 136 -62.18 -76.94 21.27
CA LYS A 136 -60.84 -76.40 20.96
C LYS A 136 -60.89 -75.42 19.81
N TYR A 137 -61.59 -75.76 18.72
CA TYR A 137 -61.76 -74.85 17.57
C TYR A 137 -62.44 -73.54 18.00
N SER A 138 -63.48 -73.59 18.84
CA SER A 138 -64.10 -72.38 19.41
C SER A 138 -63.11 -71.51 20.19
N THR A 139 -62.29 -72.09 21.09
CA THR A 139 -61.25 -71.33 21.81
C THR A 139 -60.13 -70.79 20.91
N ALA A 140 -59.85 -71.45 19.78
CA ALA A 140 -58.87 -70.99 18.80
C ALA A 140 -59.42 -69.86 17.92
N VAL A 141 -60.71 -69.90 17.57
CA VAL A 141 -61.43 -68.81 16.89
C VAL A 141 -61.46 -67.57 17.77
N ALA A 142 -61.88 -67.67 19.04
CA ALA A 142 -61.91 -66.53 19.95
C ALA A 142 -60.54 -65.82 20.09
N LYS A 143 -59.44 -66.58 20.20
CA LYS A 143 -58.08 -66.03 20.22
C LYS A 143 -57.64 -65.40 18.90
N LYS A 144 -58.08 -65.96 17.77
CA LYS A 144 -57.84 -65.38 16.45
C LYS A 144 -58.59 -64.05 16.31
N ASP A 145 -59.83 -63.99 16.77
CA ASP A 145 -60.67 -62.79 16.66
C ASP A 145 -60.12 -61.67 17.57
N GLU A 146 -59.72 -61.98 18.81
CA GLU A 146 -58.95 -61.08 19.69
C GLU A 146 -57.67 -60.57 18.99
N SER A 147 -56.91 -61.45 18.34
CA SER A 147 -55.71 -61.07 17.58
C SER A 147 -56.04 -60.16 16.38
N VAL A 148 -57.19 -60.34 15.73
CA VAL A 148 -57.66 -59.50 14.62
C VAL A 148 -58.09 -58.12 15.12
N GLU A 149 -58.75 -58.01 16.27
CA GLU A 149 -59.09 -56.73 16.89
C GLU A 149 -57.83 -55.94 17.30
N GLN A 150 -56.85 -56.60 17.92
CA GLN A 150 -55.55 -56.00 18.24
C GLN A 150 -54.82 -55.49 16.97
N LEU A 151 -54.84 -56.28 15.89
CA LEU A 151 -54.21 -55.91 14.61
C LEU A 151 -54.96 -54.76 13.92
N GLN A 152 -56.30 -54.70 14.00
CA GLN A 152 -57.08 -53.55 13.53
C GLN A 152 -56.81 -52.28 14.35
N ALA A 153 -56.67 -52.39 15.68
CA ALA A 153 -56.33 -51.26 16.53
C ALA A 153 -54.93 -50.71 16.18
N ALA A 154 -53.92 -51.59 16.07
CA ALA A 154 -52.57 -51.22 15.65
C ALA A 154 -52.55 -50.59 14.25
N LYS A 155 -53.35 -51.10 13.30
CA LYS A 155 -53.50 -50.52 11.96
C LYS A 155 -54.00 -49.07 12.03
N ARG A 156 -55.05 -48.79 12.80
CA ARG A 156 -55.57 -47.42 12.96
C ARG A 156 -54.51 -46.47 13.51
N THR A 157 -53.79 -46.88 14.56
CA THR A 157 -52.69 -46.07 15.13
C THR A 157 -51.58 -45.78 14.12
N ILE A 158 -51.26 -46.73 13.22
CA ILE A 158 -50.30 -46.50 12.12
C ILE A 158 -50.87 -45.50 11.10
N GLU A 159 -52.15 -45.60 10.75
CA GLU A 159 -52.82 -44.67 9.83
C GLU A 159 -52.87 -43.23 10.42
N ASP A 160 -53.20 -43.09 11.70
CA ASP A 160 -53.22 -41.81 12.43
C ASP A 160 -51.82 -41.16 12.49
N LEU A 161 -50.79 -41.93 12.90
CA LEU A 161 -49.39 -41.46 12.94
C LEU A 161 -48.86 -41.08 11.55
N THR A 162 -49.28 -41.80 10.51
CA THR A 162 -48.90 -41.49 9.12
C THR A 162 -49.51 -40.15 8.65
N GLN A 163 -50.77 -39.88 9.01
CA GLN A 163 -51.39 -38.58 8.75
C GLN A 163 -50.72 -37.46 9.56
N GLN A 164 -50.42 -37.70 10.84
CA GLN A 164 -49.69 -36.74 11.68
C GLN A 164 -48.32 -36.40 11.07
N HIS A 165 -47.50 -37.39 10.73
CA HIS A 165 -46.19 -37.16 10.08
C HIS A 165 -46.32 -36.42 8.75
N SER A 166 -47.35 -36.72 7.95
CA SER A 166 -47.61 -36.02 6.68
C SER A 166 -47.92 -34.54 6.91
N SER A 167 -48.77 -34.22 7.90
CA SER A 167 -49.11 -32.83 8.26
C SER A 167 -47.90 -32.05 8.82
N GLN A 168 -47.06 -32.72 9.61
CA GLN A 168 -45.82 -32.13 10.13
C GLN A 168 -44.80 -31.90 9.01
N GLY A 169 -44.67 -32.82 8.05
CA GLY A 169 -43.85 -32.67 6.85
C GLY A 169 -44.25 -31.44 6.02
N GLN A 170 -45.54 -31.28 5.74
CA GLN A 170 -46.07 -30.09 5.04
C GLN A 170 -45.80 -28.79 5.82
N LYS A 171 -45.96 -28.80 7.14
CA LYS A 171 -45.69 -27.63 8.00
C LYS A 171 -44.20 -27.26 8.02
N LEU A 172 -43.30 -28.25 8.08
CA LEU A 172 -41.85 -28.01 8.00
C LEU A 172 -41.47 -27.51 6.61
N GLN A 173 -42.08 -28.04 5.55
CA GLN A 173 -41.82 -27.61 4.18
C GLN A 173 -42.24 -26.14 3.94
N SER A 174 -43.38 -25.70 4.47
CA SER A 174 -43.79 -24.28 4.37
C SER A 174 -42.92 -23.35 5.23
N GLN A 175 -42.45 -23.81 6.39
CA GLN A 175 -41.46 -23.07 7.20
C GLN A 175 -40.11 -22.94 6.47
N ILE A 176 -39.64 -23.99 5.79
CA ILE A 176 -38.42 -23.95 4.97
C ILE A 176 -38.57 -22.95 3.82
N SER A 177 -39.68 -22.95 3.09
CA SER A 177 -39.94 -21.96 2.04
C SER A 177 -39.93 -20.52 2.59
N SER A 178 -40.62 -20.28 3.71
CA SER A 178 -40.66 -18.96 4.34
C SER A 178 -39.28 -18.45 4.76
N LEU A 179 -38.39 -19.33 5.25
CA LEU A 179 -37.02 -18.98 5.62
C LEU A 179 -36.12 -18.78 4.40
N LEU A 180 -36.38 -19.46 3.28
CA LEU A 180 -35.68 -19.22 2.02
C LEU A 180 -36.04 -17.85 1.43
N ASP A 181 -37.32 -17.47 1.48
CA ASP A 181 -37.78 -16.14 1.05
C ASP A 181 -37.25 -15.02 1.96
N GLU A 182 -37.24 -15.23 3.28
CA GLU A 182 -36.62 -14.28 4.23
C GLU A 182 -35.11 -14.11 3.98
N ASN A 183 -34.38 -15.22 3.79
CA ASN A 183 -32.95 -15.20 3.49
C ASN A 183 -32.66 -14.51 2.15
N ARG A 184 -33.52 -14.71 1.13
CA ARG A 184 -33.46 -13.98 -0.14
C ARG A 184 -33.60 -12.47 0.09
N LEU A 185 -34.64 -12.02 0.79
CA LEU A 185 -34.87 -10.61 1.11
C LEU A 185 -33.71 -10.00 1.93
N LEU A 186 -33.13 -10.77 2.86
CA LEU A 186 -31.96 -10.34 3.62
C LEU A 186 -30.72 -10.13 2.72
N ASN A 187 -30.51 -10.99 1.72
CA ASN A 187 -29.43 -10.83 0.75
C ASN A 187 -29.66 -9.63 -0.18
N GLU A 188 -30.89 -9.43 -0.66
CA GLU A 188 -31.27 -8.25 -1.46
C GLU A 188 -31.05 -6.95 -0.66
N LEU A 189 -31.43 -6.92 0.63
CA LEU A 189 -31.17 -5.79 1.54
C LEU A 189 -29.67 -5.57 1.83
N ASN A 190 -28.88 -6.64 1.97
CA ASN A 190 -27.43 -6.54 2.17
C ASN A 190 -26.71 -6.02 0.92
N GLN A 191 -27.18 -6.37 -0.29
CA GLN A 191 -26.70 -5.78 -1.54
C GLN A 191 -27.04 -4.28 -1.63
N GLN A 192 -28.27 -3.89 -1.26
CA GLN A 192 -28.66 -2.48 -1.18
C GLN A 192 -27.76 -1.69 -0.21
N ARG A 193 -27.52 -2.20 1.00
CA ARG A 193 -26.61 -1.57 1.98
C ARG A 193 -25.17 -1.46 1.48
N ALA A 194 -24.69 -2.41 0.70
CA ALA A 194 -23.36 -2.34 0.07
C ALA A 194 -23.30 -1.23 -1.01
N GLN A 195 -24.38 -1.07 -1.80
CA GLN A 195 -24.52 0.02 -2.77
C GLN A 195 -24.63 1.39 -2.07
N GLU A 196 -25.43 1.49 -1.00
CA GLU A 196 -25.52 2.69 -0.17
C GLU A 196 -24.16 3.08 0.44
N ALA A 197 -23.42 2.11 0.98
CA ALA A 197 -22.08 2.35 1.53
C ALA A 197 -21.08 2.84 0.46
N ALA A 198 -21.15 2.29 -0.76
CA ALA A 198 -20.37 2.77 -1.89
C ALA A 198 -20.72 4.22 -2.25
N LEU A 199 -22.02 4.53 -2.42
CA LEU A 199 -22.51 5.88 -2.69
C LEU A 199 -22.15 6.88 -1.59
N ILE A 200 -22.21 6.48 -0.31
CA ILE A 200 -21.77 7.32 0.82
C ILE A 200 -20.26 7.60 0.74
N SER A 201 -19.45 6.63 0.31
CA SER A 201 -18.01 6.84 0.10
C SER A 201 -17.72 7.78 -1.08
N GLU A 202 -18.47 7.67 -2.17
CA GLU A 202 -18.38 8.54 -3.34
C GLU A 202 -18.81 9.98 -2.99
N VAL A 203 -19.95 10.16 -2.32
CA VAL A 203 -20.41 11.46 -1.80
C VAL A 203 -19.39 12.07 -0.83
N LYS A 204 -18.70 11.26 -0.01
CA LYS A 204 -17.62 11.74 0.86
C LYS A 204 -16.41 12.23 0.07
N ASN A 205 -16.02 11.53 -1.00
CA ASN A 205 -14.92 11.93 -1.88
C ASN A 205 -15.26 13.21 -2.65
N LEU A 206 -16.43 13.26 -3.29
CA LEU A 206 -16.94 14.46 -3.98
C LEU A 206 -17.05 15.66 -3.02
N LYS A 207 -17.42 15.44 -1.75
CA LYS A 207 -17.44 16.49 -0.73
C LYS A 207 -16.03 16.98 -0.34
N ALA A 208 -15.01 16.14 -0.45
CA ALA A 208 -13.62 16.56 -0.28
C ALA A 208 -13.14 17.40 -1.47
N GLU A 209 -13.39 16.98 -2.71
CA GLU A 209 -13.09 17.77 -3.92
C GLU A 209 -13.80 19.14 -3.91
N VAL A 210 -15.07 19.18 -3.49
CA VAL A 210 -15.82 20.43 -3.29
C VAL A 210 -15.24 21.29 -2.16
N ALA A 211 -14.56 20.70 -1.17
CA ALA A 211 -13.82 21.43 -0.14
C ALA A 211 -12.44 21.93 -0.60
N GLU A 212 -11.85 21.36 -1.66
CA GLU A 212 -10.68 21.93 -2.33
C GLU A 212 -11.04 23.11 -3.25
N LYS A 213 -12.27 23.15 -3.79
CA LYS A 213 -12.77 24.25 -4.62
C LYS A 213 -12.55 25.66 -4.02
N PRO A 214 -12.80 25.96 -2.73
CA PRO A 214 -12.46 27.27 -2.14
C PRO A 214 -10.94 27.51 -2.02
N LEU A 215 -10.11 26.48 -1.86
CA LEU A 215 -8.64 26.63 -1.90
C LEU A 215 -8.18 27.02 -3.30
N LEU A 216 -8.68 26.34 -4.34
CA LEU A 216 -8.45 26.69 -5.74
C LEU A 216 -8.98 28.10 -6.07
N GLN A 217 -10.13 28.49 -5.53
CA GLN A 217 -10.70 29.82 -5.72
C GLN A 217 -9.88 30.93 -5.01
N ASN A 218 -9.25 30.63 -3.87
CA ASN A 218 -8.33 31.54 -3.20
C ASN A 218 -7.00 31.65 -3.96
N SER A 219 -6.43 30.54 -4.43
CA SER A 219 -5.26 30.53 -5.32
C SER A 219 -5.53 31.30 -6.63
N LEU A 220 -6.74 31.21 -7.17
CA LEU A 220 -7.15 31.95 -8.37
C LEU A 220 -7.25 33.46 -8.11
N LYS A 221 -7.77 33.89 -6.95
CA LYS A 221 -7.72 35.31 -6.51
C LYS A 221 -6.27 35.81 -6.30
N GLU A 222 -5.39 34.95 -5.77
CA GLU A 222 -3.98 35.28 -5.60
C GLU A 222 -3.27 35.41 -6.95
N LEU A 223 -3.56 34.53 -7.91
CA LEU A 223 -3.05 34.62 -9.28
C LEU A 223 -3.61 35.84 -10.02
N GLN A 224 -4.88 36.20 -9.82
CA GLN A 224 -5.46 37.44 -10.36
C GLN A 224 -4.78 38.70 -9.78
N THR A 225 -4.49 38.73 -8.48
CA THR A 225 -3.76 39.86 -7.85
C THR A 225 -2.25 39.85 -8.12
N LYS A 226 -1.67 38.73 -8.57
CA LYS A 226 -0.32 38.68 -9.18
C LYS A 226 -0.35 39.19 -10.62
N LEU A 227 -1.31 38.76 -11.44
CA LEU A 227 -1.49 39.21 -12.82
C LEU A 227 -1.71 40.74 -12.90
N ALA A 228 -2.60 41.28 -12.06
CA ALA A 228 -2.82 42.73 -11.98
C ALA A 228 -1.54 43.52 -11.61
N ARG A 229 -0.64 42.94 -10.81
CA ARG A 229 0.70 43.52 -10.52
C ARG A 229 1.63 43.42 -11.74
N CYS A 230 1.66 42.28 -12.43
CA CYS A 230 2.42 42.14 -13.69
C CYS A 230 1.97 43.12 -14.78
N ASP A 231 0.66 43.38 -14.91
CA ASP A 231 0.13 44.33 -15.89
C ASP A 231 0.35 45.79 -15.49
N GLU A 232 0.44 46.08 -14.19
CA GLU A 232 0.90 47.36 -13.65
C GLU A 232 2.40 47.59 -13.91
N GLU A 233 3.23 46.58 -13.71
CA GLU A 233 4.67 46.63 -14.05
C GLU A 233 4.89 46.72 -15.56
N ARG A 234 4.09 46.03 -16.38
CA ARG A 234 4.09 46.20 -17.85
C ARG A 234 3.72 47.61 -18.27
N ARG A 235 2.75 48.26 -17.62
CA ARG A 235 2.41 49.67 -17.90
C ARG A 235 3.56 50.61 -17.53
N LYS A 236 4.21 50.39 -16.38
CA LYS A 236 5.43 51.14 -15.98
C LYS A 236 6.60 50.93 -16.96
N LEU A 237 6.82 49.69 -17.43
CA LEU A 237 7.81 49.37 -18.45
C LEU A 237 7.47 49.98 -19.82
N ALA A 238 6.20 50.04 -20.21
CA ALA A 238 5.77 50.71 -21.44
C ALA A 238 6.02 52.22 -21.35
N GLU A 239 5.69 52.86 -20.23
CA GLU A 239 5.94 54.28 -20.00
C GLU A 239 7.46 54.60 -19.95
N ALA A 240 8.25 53.75 -19.30
CA ALA A 240 9.71 53.83 -19.32
C ALA A 240 10.28 53.68 -20.75
N ASN A 241 9.76 52.76 -21.56
CA ASN A 241 10.15 52.60 -22.96
C ASN A 241 9.74 53.80 -23.83
N ILE A 242 8.62 54.48 -23.54
CA ILE A 242 8.24 55.73 -24.21
C ILE A 242 9.23 56.85 -23.84
N LYS A 243 9.65 56.94 -22.57
CA LYS A 243 10.69 57.89 -22.12
C LYS A 243 12.04 57.59 -22.77
N LEU A 244 12.46 56.32 -22.82
CA LEU A 244 13.66 55.86 -23.51
C LEU A 244 13.64 56.16 -25.02
N LYS A 245 12.52 55.93 -25.71
CA LYS A 245 12.37 56.29 -27.13
C LYS A 245 12.50 57.80 -27.37
N LYS A 246 11.96 58.65 -26.48
CA LYS A 246 12.18 60.11 -26.56
C LYS A 246 13.66 60.47 -26.41
N ILE A 247 14.35 59.88 -25.44
CA ILE A 247 15.81 60.07 -25.25
C ILE A 247 16.58 59.62 -26.50
N TYR A 248 16.26 58.45 -27.06
CA TYR A 248 16.91 57.90 -28.24
C TYR A 248 16.71 58.75 -29.51
N ILE A 249 15.55 59.43 -29.65
CA ILE A 249 15.28 60.38 -30.74
C ILE A 249 16.06 61.70 -30.56
N CYS A 250 16.31 62.13 -29.32
CA CYS A 250 17.13 63.30 -29.02
C CYS A 250 18.65 63.02 -29.07
N LEU A 251 19.08 61.77 -28.93
CA LEU A 251 20.49 61.40 -28.85
C LEU A 251 21.34 61.87 -30.06
N PRO A 252 20.87 61.78 -31.32
CA PRO A 252 21.60 62.33 -32.47
C PRO A 252 21.78 63.86 -32.39
N GLN A 253 20.81 64.60 -31.84
CA GLN A 253 20.91 66.05 -31.67
C GLN A 253 21.94 66.43 -30.59
N ILE A 254 22.04 65.62 -29.53
CA ILE A 254 23.06 65.78 -28.48
C ILE A 254 24.46 65.48 -29.06
N ILE A 255 24.63 64.37 -29.78
CA ILE A 255 25.90 63.98 -30.40
C ILE A 255 26.37 65.05 -31.40
N VAL A 256 25.49 65.56 -32.27
CA VAL A 256 25.83 66.66 -33.20
C VAL A 256 26.26 67.91 -32.44
N ARG A 257 25.57 68.26 -31.34
CA ARG A 257 25.91 69.45 -30.53
C ARG A 257 27.24 69.27 -29.79
N GLU A 258 27.56 68.07 -29.32
CA GLU A 258 28.83 67.79 -28.65
C GLU A 258 30.01 67.79 -29.63
N VAL A 259 29.83 67.26 -30.85
CA VAL A 259 30.85 67.35 -31.91
C VAL A 259 31.10 68.81 -32.34
N LEU A 260 30.06 69.65 -32.38
CA LEU A 260 30.22 71.09 -32.61
C LEU A 260 30.97 71.79 -31.47
N LEU A 261 30.61 71.51 -30.21
CA LEU A 261 31.31 72.05 -29.04
C LEU A 261 32.78 71.58 -28.97
N GLN A 262 33.09 70.34 -29.34
CA GLN A 262 34.48 69.86 -29.43
C GLN A 262 35.27 70.54 -30.55
N ARG A 263 34.62 70.95 -31.65
CA ARG A 263 35.23 71.80 -32.67
C ARG A 263 35.50 73.22 -32.14
N GLU A 264 34.51 73.88 -31.56
CA GLU A 264 34.67 75.22 -30.97
C GLU A 264 35.76 75.25 -29.88
N ILE A 265 35.81 74.22 -29.02
CA ILE A 265 36.88 74.06 -28.01
C ILE A 265 38.26 73.87 -28.68
N SER A 266 38.33 73.20 -29.82
CA SER A 266 39.59 73.01 -30.55
C SER A 266 40.05 74.32 -31.21
N GLU A 267 39.16 75.03 -31.89
CA GLU A 267 39.42 76.32 -32.54
C GLU A 267 39.80 77.39 -31.50
N LEU A 268 39.10 77.47 -30.37
CA LEU A 268 39.45 78.38 -29.26
C LEU A 268 40.79 78.02 -28.60
N LYS A 269 41.16 76.73 -28.57
CA LYS A 269 42.44 76.26 -28.03
C LYS A 269 43.61 76.53 -28.98
N GLU A 270 43.35 76.49 -30.28
CA GLU A 270 44.30 76.94 -31.32
C GLU A 270 44.50 78.46 -31.25
N GLN A 271 43.41 79.24 -31.18
CA GLN A 271 43.47 80.70 -30.97
C GLN A 271 44.16 81.09 -29.66
N LEU A 272 43.96 80.33 -28.57
CA LEU A 272 44.67 80.55 -27.30
C LEU A 272 46.17 80.22 -27.41
N ASN A 273 46.55 79.22 -28.21
CA ASN A 273 47.94 78.90 -28.48
C ASN A 273 48.59 79.95 -29.40
N GLU A 274 47.87 80.48 -30.40
CA GLU A 274 48.28 81.66 -31.17
C GLU A 274 48.47 82.88 -30.26
N GLN A 275 47.50 83.19 -29.39
CA GLN A 275 47.63 84.29 -28.44
C GLN A 275 48.82 84.10 -27.52
N ARG A 276 49.07 82.89 -27.00
CA ARG A 276 50.27 82.59 -26.20
C ARG A 276 51.57 82.68 -26.99
N ALA A 277 51.57 82.36 -28.28
CA ALA A 277 52.73 82.57 -29.15
C ALA A 277 52.97 84.07 -29.40
N ARG A 278 51.91 84.86 -29.57
CA ARG A 278 51.98 86.33 -29.71
C ARG A 278 52.37 87.00 -28.38
N GLU A 279 51.88 86.52 -27.24
CA GLU A 279 52.33 86.94 -25.90
C GLU A 279 53.78 86.55 -25.65
N ALA A 280 54.23 85.34 -26.01
CA ALA A 280 55.63 84.94 -25.87
C ALA A 280 56.56 85.79 -26.76
N ALA A 281 56.13 86.10 -28.00
CA ALA A 281 56.83 87.04 -28.87
C ALA A 281 56.88 88.44 -28.24
N LEU A 282 55.75 89.00 -27.80
CA LEU A 282 55.67 90.30 -27.12
C LEU A 282 56.44 90.33 -25.79
N ILE A 283 56.54 89.23 -25.05
CA ILE A 283 57.35 89.13 -23.82
C ILE A 283 58.84 89.13 -24.18
N SER A 284 59.24 88.47 -25.27
CA SER A 284 60.61 88.55 -25.78
C SER A 284 60.94 89.95 -26.32
N GLU A 285 60.00 90.58 -27.01
CA GLU A 285 60.12 91.93 -27.57
C GLU A 285 60.16 93.00 -26.45
N VAL A 286 59.30 92.87 -25.43
CA VAL A 286 59.34 93.67 -24.20
C VAL A 286 60.60 93.41 -23.41
N GLN A 287 61.16 92.19 -23.38
CA GLN A 287 62.44 91.94 -22.70
C GLN A 287 63.60 92.58 -23.46
N ILE A 288 63.66 92.49 -24.81
CA ILE A 288 64.62 93.22 -25.64
C ILE A 288 64.50 94.74 -25.40
N LEU A 289 63.29 95.30 -25.51
CA LEU A 289 63.02 96.72 -25.25
C LEU A 289 63.32 97.13 -23.80
N LYS A 290 63.26 96.21 -22.84
CA LYS A 290 63.58 96.45 -21.42
C LYS A 290 65.08 96.42 -21.17
N ASP A 291 65.82 95.61 -21.90
CA ASP A 291 67.28 95.61 -21.87
C ASP A 291 67.84 96.84 -22.64
N GLU A 292 67.23 97.24 -23.76
CA GLU A 292 67.47 98.56 -24.39
C GLU A 292 67.10 99.74 -23.46
N VAL A 293 66.02 99.62 -22.68
CA VAL A 293 65.65 100.60 -21.64
C VAL A 293 66.56 100.52 -20.40
N ALA A 294 67.29 99.43 -20.20
CA ALA A 294 68.34 99.31 -19.19
C ALA A 294 69.69 99.89 -19.66
N GLU A 295 69.99 99.85 -20.97
CA GLU A 295 71.04 100.68 -21.57
C GLU A 295 70.67 102.16 -21.61
N LYS A 296 69.38 102.50 -21.73
CA LYS A 296 68.91 103.89 -21.80
C LYS A 296 69.43 104.83 -20.69
N PRO A 297 69.51 104.48 -19.39
CA PRO A 297 70.18 105.32 -18.39
C PRO A 297 71.71 105.40 -18.55
N LEU A 298 72.38 104.36 -19.07
CA LEU A 298 73.81 104.41 -19.39
C LEU A 298 74.07 105.33 -20.59
N LEU A 299 73.24 105.21 -21.63
CA LEU A 299 73.22 106.10 -22.78
C LEU A 299 72.76 107.53 -22.40
N GLN A 300 71.89 107.71 -21.41
CA GLN A 300 71.45 109.03 -20.95
C GLN A 300 72.47 109.72 -20.04
N ASN A 301 73.27 108.96 -19.28
CA ASN A 301 74.47 109.47 -18.61
C ASN A 301 75.56 109.80 -19.63
N SER A 302 75.79 108.94 -20.63
CA SER A 302 76.70 109.20 -21.74
C SER A 302 76.25 110.39 -22.58
N LEU A 303 74.94 110.59 -22.76
CA LEU A 303 74.36 111.76 -23.43
C LEU A 303 74.51 113.01 -22.58
N LYS A 304 74.36 112.96 -21.24
CA LYS A 304 74.67 114.10 -20.35
C LYS A 304 76.15 114.45 -20.39
N GLU A 305 77.04 113.46 -20.45
CA GLU A 305 78.48 113.66 -20.56
C GLU A 305 78.86 114.23 -21.94
N LEU A 306 78.26 113.71 -23.01
CA LEU A 306 78.40 114.27 -24.36
C LEU A 306 77.72 115.64 -24.52
N GLN A 307 76.67 115.94 -23.76
CA GLN A 307 76.04 117.28 -23.74
C GLN A 307 76.86 118.28 -22.93
N THR A 308 77.53 117.87 -21.85
CA THR A 308 78.48 118.75 -21.13
C THR A 308 79.79 118.91 -21.91
N LYS A 309 80.28 117.87 -22.60
CA LYS A 309 81.41 117.98 -23.54
C LYS A 309 81.05 118.81 -24.78
N SER A 310 79.86 118.62 -25.35
CA SER A 310 79.35 119.43 -26.47
C SER A 310 79.12 120.89 -26.06
N ALA A 311 78.54 121.14 -24.89
CA ALA A 311 78.43 122.51 -24.35
C ALA A 311 79.81 123.14 -24.14
N ARG A 312 80.81 122.39 -23.66
CA ARG A 312 82.20 122.86 -23.59
C ARG A 312 82.81 123.12 -24.97
N PHE A 313 82.56 122.28 -25.97
CA PHE A 313 83.04 122.52 -27.34
C PHE A 313 82.29 123.65 -28.07
N GLU A 314 81.01 123.90 -27.78
CA GLU A 314 80.26 125.07 -28.27
C GLU A 314 80.74 126.36 -27.57
N GLU A 315 81.01 126.29 -26.26
CA GLU A 315 81.62 127.37 -25.48
C GLU A 315 83.05 127.68 -25.96
N GLU A 316 83.88 126.66 -26.22
CA GLU A 316 85.21 126.82 -26.81
C GLU A 316 85.13 127.28 -28.26
N ARG A 317 84.14 126.84 -29.06
CA ARG A 317 83.87 127.41 -30.39
C ARG A 317 83.43 128.86 -30.33
N ARG A 318 82.66 129.29 -29.32
CA ARG A 318 82.37 130.71 -29.10
C ARG A 318 83.64 131.47 -28.74
N LYS A 319 84.44 130.98 -27.79
CA LYS A 319 85.70 131.63 -27.38
C LYS A 319 86.73 131.67 -28.52
N LEU A 320 86.79 130.65 -29.38
CA LEU A 320 87.58 130.64 -30.62
C LEU A 320 86.97 131.49 -31.74
N ALA A 321 85.65 131.67 -31.80
CA ALA A 321 85.00 132.57 -32.76
C ALA A 321 85.16 134.04 -32.35
N GLU A 322 84.97 134.38 -31.09
CA GLU A 322 85.24 135.69 -30.49
C GLU A 322 86.74 136.02 -30.58
N ALA A 323 87.62 135.06 -30.29
CA ALA A 323 89.05 135.21 -30.55
C ALA A 323 89.36 135.39 -32.05
N ASN A 324 88.69 134.69 -32.97
CA ASN A 324 88.89 134.90 -34.42
C ASN A 324 88.29 136.22 -34.94
N ILE A 325 87.22 136.74 -34.32
CA ILE A 325 86.65 138.06 -34.63
C ILE A 325 87.64 139.12 -34.14
N LYS A 326 88.05 139.06 -32.87
CA LYS A 326 89.05 139.96 -32.30
C LYS A 326 90.39 139.89 -33.05
N PHE A 327 90.87 138.70 -33.39
CA PHE A 327 92.10 138.52 -34.18
C PHE A 327 91.92 139.02 -35.63
N LYS A 328 90.71 138.98 -36.21
CA LYS A 328 90.43 139.65 -37.48
C LYS A 328 90.40 141.18 -37.35
N GLU A 329 89.90 141.72 -36.25
CA GLU A 329 89.88 143.16 -35.96
C GLU A 329 91.29 143.68 -35.69
N ASP A 330 92.09 142.95 -34.91
CA ASP A 330 93.52 143.21 -34.69
C ASP A 330 94.33 143.06 -35.99
N VAL A 331 94.10 142.01 -36.80
CA VAL A 331 94.74 141.87 -38.13
C VAL A 331 94.30 142.96 -39.12
N SER A 332 93.05 143.43 -39.04
CA SER A 332 92.57 144.56 -39.87
C SER A 332 93.21 145.88 -39.43
N THR A 333 93.34 146.09 -38.13
CA THR A 333 94.02 147.26 -37.53
C THR A 333 95.52 147.25 -37.82
N CYS A 334 96.15 146.07 -37.83
CA CYS A 334 97.54 145.90 -38.26
C CYS A 334 97.71 146.08 -39.78
N LYS A 335 96.78 145.59 -40.63
CA LYS A 335 96.82 145.85 -42.07
C LYS A 335 96.69 147.34 -42.40
N TYR A 336 95.83 148.08 -41.70
CA TYR A 336 95.71 149.53 -41.90
C TYR A 336 97.02 150.27 -41.59
N LYS A 337 97.74 149.82 -40.54
CA LYS A 337 99.06 150.35 -40.17
C LYS A 337 100.19 149.85 -41.09
N GLN A 338 100.06 148.67 -41.68
CA GLN A 338 101.02 148.12 -42.64
C GLN A 338 100.98 148.88 -43.96
N CYS A 339 99.80 149.13 -44.54
CA CYS A 339 99.67 149.94 -45.76
C CYS A 339 100.21 151.37 -45.57
N ASP A 340 99.98 151.96 -44.39
CA ASP A 340 100.46 153.31 -44.05
C ASP A 340 102.00 153.37 -43.82
N LEU A 341 102.66 152.23 -43.63
CA LEU A 341 104.13 152.09 -43.61
C LEU A 341 104.70 151.74 -44.99
N GLU A 342 104.03 150.89 -45.76
CA GLU A 342 104.40 150.56 -47.15
C GLU A 342 104.34 151.80 -48.06
N HIS A 343 103.36 152.68 -47.88
CA HIS A 343 103.31 153.94 -48.64
C HIS A 343 104.48 154.88 -48.32
N LYS A 344 105.00 154.85 -47.08
CA LYS A 344 106.15 155.66 -46.63
C LYS A 344 107.49 155.05 -47.06
N SER A 345 107.60 153.71 -47.14
CA SER A 345 108.83 153.05 -47.61
C SER A 345 109.03 153.20 -49.13
N VAL A 346 107.96 153.26 -49.92
CA VAL A 346 108.04 153.48 -51.38
C VAL A 346 108.55 154.89 -51.72
N GLU A 347 108.12 155.94 -51.00
CA GLU A 347 108.69 157.28 -51.19
C GLU A 347 110.19 157.33 -50.86
N GLN A 348 110.62 156.69 -49.76
CA GLN A 348 112.02 156.63 -49.37
C GLN A 348 112.87 155.83 -50.38
N LEU A 349 112.33 154.76 -50.97
CA LEU A 349 112.99 154.02 -52.05
C LEU A 349 113.09 154.83 -53.35
N GLN A 350 112.10 155.65 -53.69
CA GLN A 350 112.17 156.55 -54.84
C GLN A 350 113.16 157.71 -54.64
N ALA A 351 113.35 158.18 -53.39
CA ALA A 351 114.42 159.12 -53.05
C ALA A 351 115.80 158.45 -53.19
N ALA A 352 116.01 157.30 -52.54
CA ALA A 352 117.30 156.60 -52.51
C ALA A 352 117.76 156.13 -53.91
N LYS A 353 116.84 155.75 -54.80
CA LYS A 353 117.18 155.31 -56.16
C LYS A 353 117.89 156.42 -56.97
N ARG A 354 117.43 157.67 -56.86
CA ARG A 354 118.06 158.81 -57.55
C ARG A 354 119.50 159.02 -57.09
N THR A 355 119.77 158.85 -55.79
CA THR A 355 121.13 158.96 -55.22
C THR A 355 122.09 157.84 -55.70
N ILE A 356 121.56 156.67 -56.06
CA ILE A 356 122.35 155.56 -56.62
C ILE A 356 122.70 155.82 -58.09
N GLU A 357 121.82 156.49 -58.83
CA GLU A 357 122.07 156.89 -60.22
C GLU A 357 123.24 157.91 -60.29
N ASP A 358 123.33 158.86 -59.35
CA ASP A 358 124.48 159.77 -59.21
C ASP A 358 125.79 159.05 -58.84
N LEU A 359 125.78 158.22 -57.79
CA LEU A 359 127.00 157.56 -57.28
C LEU A 359 127.59 156.52 -58.24
N THR A 360 126.74 155.87 -59.05
CA THR A 360 127.20 154.89 -60.06
C THR A 360 128.04 155.58 -61.15
N GLN A 361 127.77 156.85 -61.45
CA GLN A 361 128.53 157.64 -62.43
C GLN A 361 129.94 158.01 -61.93
N GLN A 362 130.16 157.98 -60.61
CA GLN A 362 131.44 158.32 -59.98
C GLN A 362 132.43 157.13 -59.95
N HIS A 363 131.94 155.93 -59.62
CA HIS A 363 132.81 154.83 -59.16
C HIS A 363 133.60 154.08 -60.27
N SER A 364 133.11 154.04 -61.51
CA SER A 364 133.79 153.33 -62.61
C SER A 364 135.08 154.03 -63.07
N SER A 365 135.18 155.34 -62.86
CA SER A 365 136.40 156.14 -63.12
C SER A 365 137.61 155.70 -62.28
N GLN A 366 137.37 155.00 -61.18
CA GLN A 366 138.38 154.70 -60.15
C GLN A 366 138.94 153.27 -60.26
N GLY A 367 138.22 152.35 -60.92
CA GLY A 367 138.61 150.95 -61.08
C GLY A 367 139.90 150.73 -61.90
N GLN A 368 140.21 151.64 -62.84
CA GLN A 368 141.38 151.55 -63.71
C GLN A 368 142.74 151.74 -63.00
N LYS A 369 142.78 152.02 -61.69
CA LYS A 369 144.02 152.37 -60.96
C LYS A 369 144.57 151.33 -59.98
N LEU A 370 143.77 150.38 -59.48
CA LEU A 370 144.20 149.52 -58.36
C LEU A 370 144.78 148.15 -58.78
N GLN A 371 144.64 147.75 -60.04
CA GLN A 371 145.14 146.45 -60.52
C GLN A 371 146.59 146.50 -61.08
N SER A 372 147.30 147.63 -60.90
CA SER A 372 148.66 147.87 -61.39
C SER A 372 149.77 147.78 -60.33
N GLN A 373 149.44 147.53 -59.06
CA GLN A 373 150.43 147.50 -57.96
C GLN A 373 150.34 146.29 -57.01
N ALA A 374 149.22 145.55 -56.97
CA ALA A 374 149.15 144.33 -56.18
C ALA A 374 150.01 143.21 -56.82
N GLU A 375 150.87 142.58 -56.02
CA GLU A 375 151.71 141.43 -56.38
C GLU A 375 152.82 141.62 -57.43
N SER A 376 153.40 142.83 -57.51
CA SER A 376 154.87 142.90 -57.71
C SER A 376 155.61 142.21 -56.54
N ILE A 377 155.04 142.27 -55.33
CA ILE A 377 155.68 141.85 -54.08
C ILE A 377 155.02 140.58 -53.52
N LYS A 378 155.21 139.46 -54.24
CA LYS A 378 155.32 138.12 -53.64
C LYS A 378 156.79 137.77 -53.30
N ALA A 379 157.65 138.80 -53.26
CA ALA A 379 159.08 138.70 -53.02
C ALA A 379 159.41 138.42 -51.53
N ALA A 380 159.30 137.14 -51.17
CA ALA A 380 160.05 136.46 -50.12
C ALA A 380 160.08 137.08 -48.69
N ALA A 381 159.20 136.56 -47.82
CA ALA A 381 159.43 136.51 -46.38
C ALA A 381 159.11 135.09 -45.84
N ALA A 382 159.94 134.10 -46.20
CA ALA A 382 159.83 132.75 -45.67
C ALA A 382 161.15 132.32 -45.02
N LYS A 383 161.09 131.96 -43.71
CA LYS A 383 162.18 131.40 -42.88
C LYS A 383 163.30 132.40 -42.55
N ARG A 384 163.94 132.35 -41.37
CA ARG A 384 163.77 131.52 -40.15
C ARG A 384 164.08 132.41 -38.93
N LYS A 385 163.41 132.31 -37.78
CA LYS A 385 162.48 131.25 -37.32
C LYS A 385 161.18 131.72 -36.60
N ALA A 386 160.85 133.00 -36.45
CA ALA A 386 161.40 133.94 -35.46
C ALA A 386 160.26 134.78 -34.82
N GLU A 387 160.39 135.06 -33.52
CA GLU A 387 160.04 136.29 -32.76
C GLU A 387 158.61 136.90 -32.73
N ALA A 388 158.32 137.54 -31.58
CA ALA A 388 157.14 138.36 -31.22
C ALA A 388 155.76 137.61 -31.15
N SER A 389 154.77 137.91 -30.28
CA SER A 389 154.38 139.09 -29.46
C SER A 389 153.76 140.25 -30.25
N PRO A 390 152.70 140.96 -29.80
CA PRO A 390 151.71 140.68 -28.74
C PRO A 390 150.22 140.86 -29.20
N MET A 391 149.31 140.99 -28.22
CA MET A 391 148.16 141.92 -28.09
C MET A 391 148.19 143.22 -28.97
N PRO A 392 147.10 144.06 -29.11
CA PRO A 392 145.85 144.16 -28.32
C PRO A 392 144.54 144.70 -29.01
N VAL A 393 143.51 145.03 -28.16
CA VAL A 393 142.55 146.19 -28.24
C VAL A 393 141.41 146.16 -29.29
N LEU A 394 140.11 146.15 -28.93
CA LEU A 394 139.20 147.17 -28.30
C LEU A 394 138.73 148.28 -29.27
N VAL A 395 137.43 148.62 -29.39
CA VAL A 395 136.60 149.61 -28.63
C VAL A 395 135.17 149.57 -29.28
N HIS A 396 133.97 149.77 -28.71
CA HIS A 396 133.34 149.95 -27.37
C HIS A 396 131.85 149.45 -27.49
N VAL A 397 131.07 149.03 -26.47
CA VAL A 397 130.50 149.64 -25.22
C VAL A 397 129.33 150.63 -25.41
N GLY A 398 128.16 150.30 -24.81
CA GLY A 398 127.00 151.19 -24.60
C GLY A 398 125.60 150.55 -24.89
N VAL A 399 124.50 150.78 -24.14
CA VAL A 399 124.13 150.52 -22.71
C VAL A 399 122.63 150.93 -22.50
N ALA A 400 121.91 150.29 -21.52
CA ALA A 400 120.53 150.59 -21.02
C ALA A 400 119.32 150.13 -21.90
N TRP A 401 118.08 149.85 -21.42
CA TRP A 401 117.41 149.94 -20.09
C TRP A 401 116.11 149.04 -19.96
N CYS A 402 115.63 148.70 -18.74
CA CYS A 402 114.24 148.21 -18.33
C CYS A 402 113.70 146.78 -18.73
N GLN A 403 112.53 146.19 -18.32
CA GLN A 403 111.61 146.14 -17.11
C GLN A 403 110.22 145.46 -17.52
N ASP A 404 109.24 144.78 -16.82
CA ASP A 404 108.85 144.05 -15.54
C ASP A 404 107.48 143.29 -15.76
N HIS A 405 106.67 142.55 -14.92
CA HIS A 405 106.73 141.75 -13.64
C HIS A 405 105.43 140.88 -13.38
N ARG A 406 105.53 139.56 -13.04
CA ARG A 406 104.55 138.68 -12.24
C ARG A 406 103.06 138.45 -12.71
N PRO A 407 102.11 137.73 -12.00
CA PRO A 407 102.12 136.75 -10.84
C PRO A 407 101.16 135.46 -10.80
N HIS A 408 101.50 134.40 -10.01
CA HIS A 408 100.71 133.32 -9.27
C HIS A 408 99.59 132.45 -9.97
N SER A 409 98.79 131.45 -9.45
CA SER A 409 98.41 130.75 -8.14
C SER A 409 97.53 129.46 -8.47
N TRP A 410 97.07 128.42 -7.68
CA TRP A 410 97.16 127.83 -6.29
C TRP A 410 96.87 126.25 -6.20
N GLU A 411 96.00 125.66 -5.31
CA GLU A 411 96.06 124.27 -4.69
C GLU A 411 94.75 123.38 -4.48
N THR A 412 94.91 122.04 -4.21
CA THR A 412 94.18 121.06 -3.28
C THR A 412 92.79 120.30 -3.47
N ILE A 413 92.83 118.92 -3.50
CA ILE A 413 92.03 117.74 -2.91
C ILE A 413 90.47 117.73 -2.55
N PRO A 414 89.77 116.62 -2.07
CA PRO A 414 89.82 115.11 -2.24
C PRO A 414 88.44 114.29 -2.29
N ASP A 415 88.49 112.92 -2.30
CA ASP A 415 87.59 111.89 -1.63
C ASP A 415 86.09 111.59 -2.03
N GLN A 416 85.38 110.46 -1.69
CA GLN A 416 85.62 109.00 -1.37
C GLN A 416 84.26 108.19 -1.16
N VAL A 417 84.28 106.87 -0.83
CA VAL A 417 83.23 106.00 -0.13
C VAL A 417 82.00 105.44 -0.92
N PHE A 418 81.32 104.27 -0.64
CA PHE A 418 81.62 102.87 -0.16
C PHE A 418 80.31 101.97 -0.12
N VAL A 419 80.40 100.63 0.14
CA VAL A 419 79.32 99.65 0.64
C VAL A 419 78.16 99.22 -0.34
N PHE A 420 77.81 97.94 -0.65
CA PHE A 420 77.40 96.67 0.06
C PHE A 420 75.87 96.53 0.38
N LEU A 421 75.14 95.38 0.53
CA LEU A 421 75.40 93.91 0.71
C LEU A 421 74.11 92.99 0.51
N LEU A 422 74.25 91.64 0.59
CA LEU A 422 73.28 90.58 1.08
C LEU A 422 72.27 89.76 0.18
N SER A 423 71.60 88.72 0.77
CA SER A 423 70.98 87.54 0.07
C SER A 423 69.52 87.06 0.45
N PRO A 424 69.20 85.90 1.11
CA PRO A 424 68.43 84.77 0.49
C PRO A 424 67.15 84.22 1.22
N TRP A 425 66.63 83.02 0.79
CA TRP A 425 65.98 81.89 1.56
C TRP A 425 64.43 81.54 1.53
N CYS A 426 64.12 80.25 1.26
CA CYS A 426 63.09 79.30 1.84
C CYS A 426 61.53 79.59 1.79
N LEU A 427 60.55 78.70 2.14
CA LEU A 427 60.45 77.37 2.84
C LEU A 427 59.10 76.57 2.58
N GLN A 428 59.06 75.22 2.76
CA GLN A 428 57.90 74.32 3.20
C GLN A 428 56.62 74.10 2.31
N SER A 429 55.68 73.09 2.45
CA SER A 429 55.50 71.86 3.30
C SER A 429 54.34 70.87 2.87
N LYS A 430 54.59 69.54 2.78
CA LYS A 430 53.72 68.31 3.06
C LYS A 430 52.38 68.11 2.25
N THR A 431 51.61 66.99 2.24
CA THR A 431 51.39 65.84 3.19
C THR A 431 50.73 64.56 2.56
N GLN A 432 51.06 63.32 3.07
CA GLN A 432 50.33 61.99 3.04
C GLN A 432 49.94 61.29 1.69
N MET A 433 50.21 59.98 1.43
CA MET A 433 49.75 58.65 1.97
C MET A 433 48.33 58.22 1.50
N VAL A 434 47.92 56.96 1.24
CA VAL A 434 48.45 55.54 1.28
C VAL A 434 47.53 54.67 0.34
N MET A 435 47.89 53.64 -0.46
CA MET A 435 48.54 52.30 -0.32
C MET A 435 47.62 51.09 0.08
N TYR A 436 47.77 49.94 -0.61
CA TYR A 436 47.12 48.60 -0.41
C TYR A 436 45.59 48.43 -0.65
N TYR A 437 44.96 47.24 -0.83
CA TYR A 437 45.40 45.80 -0.80
C TYR A 437 44.61 44.89 -1.80
N SER A 438 45.11 43.66 -2.03
CA SER A 438 44.53 42.38 -2.53
C SER A 438 43.03 42.23 -2.84
N SER A 439 42.56 41.43 -3.82
CA SER A 439 42.98 40.14 -4.43
C SER A 439 42.55 38.85 -3.69
N LEU A 440 42.05 37.86 -4.47
CA LEU A 440 41.55 36.52 -4.04
C LEU A 440 40.22 36.61 -3.21
N TYR A 441 39.29 35.66 -3.20
CA TYR A 441 39.39 34.19 -3.13
C TYR A 441 38.29 33.47 -3.97
N LEU A 442 38.64 32.30 -4.56
CA LEU A 442 37.97 30.98 -4.55
C LEU A 442 36.41 30.83 -4.59
N VAL A 443 35.80 29.68 -4.97
CA VAL A 443 36.13 28.53 -5.85
C VAL A 443 34.87 27.62 -5.94
N CYS A 444 34.91 26.61 -6.82
CA CYS A 444 34.01 25.46 -6.98
C CYS A 444 33.15 24.99 -5.78
N ILE A 445 31.99 24.40 -6.10
CA ILE A 445 31.60 22.98 -5.83
C ILE A 445 30.28 22.72 -6.60
N LEU A 446 30.31 21.92 -7.67
CA LEU A 446 30.00 20.47 -7.73
C LEU A 446 28.60 20.07 -7.24
N GLY A 447 27.92 19.16 -7.94
CA GLY A 447 26.82 18.37 -7.34
C GLY A 447 25.71 17.87 -8.28
N CYS A 448 25.93 16.75 -8.98
CA CYS A 448 24.88 16.05 -9.74
C CYS A 448 23.81 15.40 -8.83
N ARG A 449 22.52 15.33 -9.26
CA ARG A 449 21.63 14.16 -9.04
C ARG A 449 20.25 14.24 -9.73
N CYS A 450 19.94 13.20 -10.50
CA CYS A 450 18.61 12.61 -10.86
C CYS A 450 18.91 11.49 -11.89
N PHE A 451 18.60 10.19 -11.76
CA PHE A 451 17.74 9.42 -10.84
C PHE A 451 16.23 9.70 -10.97
N ARG A 452 15.31 8.72 -11.13
CA ARG A 452 15.38 7.33 -11.66
C ARG A 452 13.95 6.78 -11.83
N LYS A 453 13.70 5.88 -12.80
CA LYS A 453 12.54 4.95 -12.91
C LYS A 453 11.11 5.54 -12.84
N TYR A 454 10.32 5.24 -13.87
CA TYR A 454 8.98 4.65 -13.69
C TYR A 454 8.91 3.37 -14.53
N LYS A 455 8.27 2.32 -14.02
CA LYS A 455 8.04 1.06 -14.75
C LYS A 455 6.90 0.25 -14.10
N ASN A 456 6.10 -0.42 -14.93
CA ASN A 456 5.04 -1.38 -14.59
C ASN A 456 3.81 -0.82 -13.83
N LEU A 457 2.64 -0.94 -14.46
CA LEU A 457 1.47 -1.56 -13.83
C LEU A 457 0.52 -2.05 -14.94
N CYS A 458 0.20 -3.34 -14.91
CA CYS A 458 -0.71 -4.06 -15.80
C CYS A 458 -0.97 -5.43 -15.17
N VAL A 459 -2.14 -6.04 -15.38
CA VAL A 459 -2.73 -7.11 -14.56
C VAL A 459 -3.14 -6.57 -13.16
N CYS A 460 -4.31 -6.90 -12.60
CA CYS A 460 -5.32 -7.87 -13.03
C CYS A 460 -6.68 -7.22 -13.35
#